data_AF-A0A662TC77-F1
#
_entry.id   AF-A0A662TC77-F1
#
_cell.length_a   1.000
_cell.length_b   1.000
_cell.length_c   1.000
_cell.angle_alpha   90.00
_cell.angle_beta   90.00
_cell.angle_gamma   90.00
#
_symmetry.space_group_name_H-M   'P 1'
#
loop_
_entity.id
_entity.type
_entity.pdbx_description
1 polymer ?
#
loop_
_entity_poly.entity_id
_entity_poly.type
_entity_poly.pdbx_seq_one_letter_code
_entity_poly.pdbx_strand_id
1 'polypeptide(L)'
;MWRWRIRQRGRGRPMKPRFIHYLRPHPPMIPISYGRIPPPPPHIKPIEMTPDEYEAYILIYYEGLSQEEAALKMGVSRGTLWRSLDSARKKIAEMLATGRPIIVRMY
;
A
#
# COMPACT_ATOMS: atom_id res chain seq x y z
N MET A 1 -18.78 -6.15 0.22
CA MET A 1 -18.23 -5.56 -1.03
C MET A 1 -18.48 -4.05 -0.97
N TRP A 2 -17.45 -3.24 -0.73
CA TRP A 2 -17.62 -1.78 -0.54
C TRP A 2 -17.21 -1.01 -1.80
N ARG A 3 -18.01 -0.02 -2.20
CA ARG A 3 -17.85 0.80 -3.41
C ARG A 3 -17.61 2.25 -3.00
N TRP A 4 -16.41 2.77 -3.26
CA TRP A 4 -15.99 4.08 -2.76
C TRP A 4 -16.04 5.19 -3.82
N ARG A 5 -16.40 6.43 -3.42
CA ARG A 5 -16.44 7.66 -4.24
C ARG A 5 -15.83 8.82 -3.43
N ILE A 6 -14.60 9.26 -3.75
CA ILE A 6 -14.14 10.60 -3.31
C ILE A 6 -14.75 11.65 -4.24
N ARG A 7 -15.39 12.68 -3.68
CA ARG A 7 -15.60 13.94 -4.40
C ARG A 7 -14.28 14.72 -4.41
N GLN A 8 -13.42 14.49 -5.40
CA GLN A 8 -12.28 15.38 -5.63
C GLN A 8 -12.76 16.63 -6.38
N ARG A 9 -12.72 17.79 -5.70
CA ARG A 9 -12.73 19.11 -6.35
C ARG A 9 -11.34 19.34 -6.96
N GLY A 10 -11.14 18.91 -8.19
CA GLY A 10 -9.93 19.17 -8.97
C GLY A 10 -10.15 18.85 -10.45
N ARG A 11 -9.52 19.61 -11.36
CA ARG A 11 -9.55 19.34 -12.80
C ARG A 11 -8.71 18.10 -13.10
N GLY A 12 -9.38 16.98 -13.41
CA GLY A 12 -8.78 15.71 -13.78
C GLY A 12 -9.85 14.64 -14.00
N ARG A 13 -9.53 13.57 -14.75
CA ARG A 13 -10.47 12.45 -14.97
C ARG A 13 -10.79 11.82 -13.60
N PRO A 14 -12.08 11.60 -13.27
CA PRO A 14 -12.44 10.97 -12.00
C PRO A 14 -11.69 9.66 -11.80
N MET A 15 -11.14 9.45 -10.61
CA MET A 15 -10.60 8.15 -10.22
C MET A 15 -11.67 7.09 -10.46
N LYS A 16 -11.37 6.10 -11.30
CA LYS A 16 -12.24 4.94 -11.45
C LYS A 16 -12.35 4.20 -10.11
N PRO A 17 -13.51 3.63 -9.78
CA PRO A 17 -13.66 2.74 -8.63
C PRO A 17 -12.63 1.61 -8.73
N ARG A 18 -12.04 1.22 -7.59
CA ARG A 18 -11.02 0.17 -7.49
C ARG A 18 -11.55 -0.93 -6.58
N PHE A 19 -11.24 -2.18 -6.92
CA PHE A 19 -11.57 -3.32 -6.05
C PHE A 19 -10.36 -3.63 -5.17
N ILE A 20 -10.58 -3.58 -3.85
CA ILE A 20 -9.59 -3.92 -2.84
C ILE A 20 -10.03 -5.24 -2.22
N HIS A 21 -9.27 -6.31 -2.43
CA HIS A 21 -9.65 -7.67 -2.00
C HIS A 21 -8.96 -8.07 -0.69
N TYR A 22 -7.76 -7.58 -0.39
CA TYR A 22 -6.94 -8.07 0.72
C TYR A 22 -6.97 -7.19 1.97
N LEU A 23 -7.71 -6.07 1.98
CA LEU A 23 -7.79 -5.24 3.18
C LEU A 23 -8.77 -5.81 4.21
N ARG A 24 -8.25 -6.67 5.08
CA ARG A 24 -8.73 -6.77 6.46
C ARG A 24 -8.05 -5.70 7.32
N PRO A 25 -8.65 -5.25 8.43
CA PRO A 25 -7.95 -4.42 9.40
C PRO A 25 -6.75 -5.21 9.94
N HIS A 26 -5.56 -4.88 9.47
CA HIS A 26 -4.31 -5.43 9.98
C HIS A 26 -3.75 -4.50 11.06
N PRO A 27 -3.24 -5.03 12.18
CA PRO A 27 -2.48 -4.22 13.13
C PRO A 27 -1.26 -3.59 12.43
N PRO A 28 -0.72 -2.47 12.96
CA PRO A 28 0.52 -1.87 12.45
C PRO A 28 1.60 -2.94 12.31
N MET A 29 2.23 -2.99 11.13
CA MET A 29 3.31 -3.92 10.84
C MET A 29 4.62 -3.28 11.31
N ILE A 30 5.26 -3.91 12.30
CA ILE A 30 6.51 -3.46 12.89
C ILE A 30 7.59 -4.46 12.47
N PRO A 31 8.65 -4.06 11.75
CA PRO A 31 9.78 -4.94 11.50
C PRO A 31 10.49 -5.24 12.82
N ILE A 32 10.44 -6.49 13.27
CA ILE A 32 11.16 -6.95 14.45
C ILE A 32 12.57 -7.37 13.99
N SER A 33 13.57 -6.59 14.36
CA SER A 33 14.97 -6.98 14.19
C SER A 33 15.49 -7.57 15.50
N TYR A 34 15.84 -8.87 15.49
CA TYR A 34 16.55 -9.50 16.61
C TYR A 34 18.03 -9.09 16.53
N GLY A 35 18.39 -7.93 17.08
CA GLY A 35 19.77 -7.42 17.05
C GLY A 35 19.99 -6.16 17.89
N ARG A 36 21.24 -5.65 17.89
CA ARG A 36 21.72 -4.44 18.61
C ARG A 36 21.05 -3.12 18.21
N ILE A 37 20.06 -3.15 17.32
CA ILE A 37 19.35 -1.95 16.88
C ILE A 37 18.39 -1.58 18.02
N PRO A 38 18.58 -0.42 18.68
CA PRO A 38 17.68 -0.02 19.75
C PRO A 38 16.25 0.04 19.20
N PRO A 39 15.24 -0.32 20.02
CA PRO A 39 13.84 -0.21 19.60
C PRO A 39 13.59 1.21 19.09
N PRO A 40 12.77 1.37 18.03
CA PRO A 40 12.49 2.68 17.47
C PRO A 40 11.98 3.63 18.57
N PRO A 41 12.42 4.90 18.59
CA PRO A 41 11.96 5.87 19.58
C PRO A 41 10.43 5.89 19.70
N PRO A 42 9.86 6.12 20.89
CA PRO A 42 8.42 6.07 21.17
C PRO A 42 7.55 7.07 20.37
N HIS A 43 8.16 7.92 19.55
CA HIS A 43 7.49 8.93 18.71
C HIS A 43 7.84 8.82 17.22
N ILE A 44 8.36 7.68 16.76
CA ILE A 44 8.65 7.50 15.35
C ILE A 44 7.35 7.57 14.54
N LYS A 45 7.28 8.52 13.60
CA LYS A 45 6.11 8.67 12.74
C LYS A 45 5.98 7.43 11.85
N PRO A 46 4.83 6.73 11.83
CA PRO A 46 4.63 5.60 10.95
C PRO A 46 4.73 6.00 9.48
N ILE A 47 5.16 5.07 8.64
CA ILE A 47 5.06 5.18 7.19
C ILE A 47 3.62 4.84 6.83
N GLU A 48 2.92 5.77 6.18
CA GLU A 48 1.52 5.54 5.78
C GLU A 48 1.48 4.93 4.39
N MET A 49 0.93 3.72 4.29
CA MET A 49 0.64 3.04 3.04
C MET A 49 -0.86 3.14 2.75
N THR A 50 -1.21 3.37 1.49
CA THR A 50 -2.60 3.39 1.04
C THR A 50 -3.09 1.98 0.73
N PRO A 51 -4.42 1.74 0.76
CA PRO A 51 -4.99 0.46 0.37
C PRO A 51 -4.55 -0.01 -1.03
N ASP A 52 -4.46 0.93 -1.98
CA ASP A 52 -4.07 0.64 -3.36
C ASP A 52 -2.60 0.20 -3.49
N GLU A 53 -1.71 0.81 -2.70
CA GLU A 53 -0.29 0.42 -2.66
C GLU A 53 -0.13 -0.97 -2.08
N TYR A 54 -0.84 -1.27 -0.98
CA TYR A 54 -0.83 -2.58 -0.35
C TYR A 54 -1.38 -3.65 -1.29
N GLU A 55 -2.55 -3.43 -1.87
CA GLU A 55 -3.19 -4.38 -2.80
C GLU A 55 -2.30 -4.65 -4.02
N ALA A 56 -1.76 -3.60 -4.65
CA ALA A 56 -0.86 -3.75 -5.80
C ALA A 56 0.38 -4.60 -5.45
N TYR A 57 0.95 -4.38 -4.26
CA TYR A 57 2.11 -5.12 -3.81
C TYR A 57 1.78 -6.60 -3.55
N ILE A 58 0.69 -6.88 -2.83
CA ILE A 58 0.26 -8.25 -2.51
C ILE A 58 -0.09 -9.04 -3.79
N LEU A 59 -0.85 -8.45 -4.71
CA LEU A 59 -1.23 -9.15 -5.95
C LEU A 59 -0.02 -9.59 -6.78
N ILE A 60 1.02 -8.77 -6.84
CA ILE A 60 2.21 -9.09 -7.65
C ILE A 60 3.19 -9.98 -6.87
N TYR A 61 3.55 -9.59 -5.65
CA TYR A 61 4.67 -10.21 -4.94
C TYR A 61 4.28 -11.36 -4.03
N TYR A 62 3.04 -11.38 -3.55
CA TYR A 62 2.55 -12.46 -2.71
C TYR A 62 1.72 -13.45 -3.52
N GLU A 63 0.84 -12.98 -4.41
CA GLU A 63 0.02 -13.87 -5.25
C GLU A 63 0.68 -14.25 -6.58
N GLY A 64 1.79 -13.61 -6.95
CA GLY A 64 2.52 -13.94 -8.18
C GLY A 64 1.81 -13.53 -9.47
N LEU A 65 0.83 -12.63 -9.42
CA LEU A 65 0.15 -12.17 -10.63
C LEU A 65 1.06 -11.30 -11.50
N SER A 66 0.87 -11.38 -12.81
CA SER A 66 1.47 -10.41 -13.74
C SER A 66 0.92 -9.00 -13.50
N GLN A 67 1.66 -8.00 -13.98
CA GLN A 67 1.21 -6.60 -13.89
C GLN A 67 -0.11 -6.36 -14.65
N GLU A 68 -0.40 -7.15 -15.68
CA GLU A 68 -1.65 -7.05 -16.43
C GLU A 68 -2.82 -7.64 -15.64
N GLU A 69 -2.65 -8.83 -15.08
CA GLU A 69 -3.67 -9.48 -14.25
C GLU A 69 -3.97 -8.70 -12.98
N ALA A 70 -2.94 -8.18 -12.30
CA ALA A 70 -3.11 -7.34 -11.13
C ALA A 70 -3.85 -6.04 -11.46
N ALA A 71 -3.56 -5.41 -12.61
CA ALA A 71 -4.23 -4.18 -13.03
C ALA A 71 -5.70 -4.43 -13.33
N LEU A 72 -5.99 -5.56 -14.00
CA LEU A 72 -7.34 -6.02 -14.30
C LEU A 72 -8.12 -6.31 -13.01
N LYS A 73 -7.53 -7.06 -12.07
CA LYS A 73 -8.13 -7.43 -10.77
C LYS A 73 -8.45 -6.20 -9.91
N MET A 74 -7.59 -5.17 -9.95
CA MET A 74 -7.83 -3.89 -9.26
C MET A 74 -8.78 -2.94 -10.02
N GLY A 75 -9.10 -3.19 -11.29
CA GLY A 75 -9.91 -2.31 -12.13
C GLY A 75 -9.21 -1.00 -12.54
N VAL A 76 -7.87 -1.00 -12.62
CA VAL A 76 -7.05 0.19 -12.94
C VAL A 76 -6.22 -0.01 -14.21
N SER A 77 -5.60 1.05 -14.73
CA SER A 77 -4.65 0.91 -15.84
C SER A 77 -3.30 0.40 -15.35
N ARG A 78 -2.52 -0.25 -16.24
CA ARG A 78 -1.14 -0.71 -15.96
C ARG A 78 -0.25 0.37 -15.37
N GLY A 79 -0.35 1.60 -15.86
CA GLY A 79 0.41 2.74 -15.36
C GLY A 79 -0.03 3.21 -13.96
N THR A 80 -1.32 3.09 -13.63
CA THR A 80 -1.81 3.37 -12.26
C THR A 80 -1.32 2.30 -11.28
N LEU A 81 -1.44 1.03 -11.65
CA LEU A 81 -0.88 -0.08 -10.87
C LEU A 81 0.62 0.10 -10.64
N TRP A 82 1.37 0.46 -11.69
CA TRP A 82 2.82 0.67 -11.59
C TRP A 82 3.18 1.77 -10.59
N ARG A 83 2.45 2.89 -10.58
CA ARG A 83 2.67 3.98 -9.60
C ARG A 83 2.39 3.52 -8.16
N SER A 84 1.29 2.77 -7.96
CA SER A 84 0.98 2.18 -6.65
C SER A 84 2.06 1.19 -6.21
N LEU A 85 2.54 0.34 -7.12
CA LEU A 85 3.58 -0.64 -6.85
C LEU A 85 4.94 0.01 -6.53
N ASP A 86 5.35 1.01 -7.31
CA ASP A 86 6.60 1.74 -7.10
C ASP A 86 6.60 2.48 -5.74
N SER A 87 5.48 3.14 -5.42
CA SER A 87 5.30 3.78 -4.11
C SER A 87 5.31 2.77 -2.97
N ALA A 88 4.63 1.62 -3.12
CA ALA A 88 4.63 0.55 -2.13
C ALA A 88 6.04 0.02 -1.84
N ARG A 89 6.83 -0.25 -2.89
CA ARG A 89 8.23 -0.70 -2.77
C ARG A 89 9.09 0.29 -2.00
N LYS A 90 8.98 1.59 -2.30
CA LYS A 90 9.73 2.65 -1.61
C LYS A 90 9.39 2.70 -0.11
N LYS A 91 8.11 2.60 0.24
CA LYS A 91 7.65 2.61 1.63
C LYS A 91 8.10 1.38 2.41
N ILE A 92 8.10 0.21 1.79
CA ILE A 92 8.61 -1.03 2.40
C ILE A 92 10.13 -0.93 2.59
N ALA A 93 10.86 -0.44 1.58
CA ALA A 93 12.30 -0.22 1.71
C ALA A 93 12.64 0.77 2.83
N GLU A 94 11.88 1.88 2.94
CA GLU A 94 12.03 2.85 4.03
C GLU A 94 11.75 2.21 5.40
N MET A 95 10.69 1.41 5.52
CA MET A 95 10.33 0.68 6.73
C MET A 95 11.48 -0.25 7.18
N LEU A 96 12.03 -1.03 6.23
CA LEU A 96 13.15 -1.94 6.52
C LEU A 96 14.44 -1.21 6.88
N ALA A 97 14.74 -0.09 6.20
CA ALA A 97 15.97 0.67 6.44
C ALA A 97 15.95 1.48 7.74
N THR A 98 14.78 1.99 8.14
CA THR A 98 14.64 2.89 9.29
C THR A 98 14.05 2.24 10.53
N GLY A 99 13.49 1.02 10.40
CA GLY A 99 12.76 0.35 11.47
C GLY A 99 11.44 1.03 11.84
N ARG A 100 10.97 2.00 11.05
CA ARG A 100 9.71 2.70 11.28
C ARG A 100 8.54 1.75 11.02
N PRO A 101 7.48 1.76 11.85
CA PRO A 101 6.28 0.97 11.59
C PRO A 101 5.61 1.43 10.31
N ILE A 102 5.01 0.50 9.58
CA ILE A 102 4.16 0.81 8.43
C ILE A 102 2.69 0.57 8.80
N ILE A 103 1.84 1.52 8.44
CA ILE A 103 0.39 1.47 8.70
C ILE A 103 -0.34 1.60 7.37
N VAL A 104 -1.22 0.65 7.09
CA VAL A 104 -2.18 0.78 5.99
C VAL A 104 -3.35 1.61 6.49
N ARG A 105 -3.37 2.92 6.17
CA ARG A 105 -4.42 3.82 6.63
C ARG A 105 -5.64 3.74 5.70
N MET A 106 -6.78 3.38 6.29
CA MET A 106 -8.08 3.55 5.66
C MET A 106 -8.49 5.02 5.72
N TYR A 107 -9.08 5.51 4.62
CA TYR A 107 -9.53 6.90 4.47
C TYR A 107 -10.55 7.31 5.53
#